data_AF-A0A942TET2-F1
#
_entry.id   AF-A0A942TET2-F1
#
_cell.length_a   1.000
_cell.length_b   1.000
_cell.length_c   1.000
_cell.angle_alpha   90.00
_cell.angle_beta   90.00
_cell.angle_gamma   90.00
#
_symmetry.space_group_name_H-M   'P 1'
#
loop_
_entity.id
_entity.type
_entity.pdbx_description
1 polymer ?
#
loop_
_entity_poly.entity_id
_entity_poly.type
_entity_poly.pdbx_seq_one_letter_code
_entity_poly.pdbx_strand_id
1 'polypeptide(L)'
;MSVQLLIESMEKLLRLHEQLHNAALEKTEALKKNDIKSLDKLLREEQKLVTSIQITENKRQQATAILTNDDKTATISQIIQQLEGPNKDTLSILQVKLSNVISELQETNTLNQQLLQYSLQFINLNLDLLSPEPELPNYTKSQGEASENALTGRSVFDSKA
;
A
#
# COMPACT_ATOMS: atom_id res chain seq x y z
N MET A 1 -3.15 -21.05 30.64
CA MET A 1 -4.25 -20.29 29.99
C MET A 1 -3.73 -19.20 29.05
N SER A 2 -2.84 -18.31 29.48
CA SER A 2 -2.34 -17.21 28.64
C SER A 2 -1.53 -17.64 27.40
N VAL A 3 -0.79 -18.74 27.48
CA VAL A 3 -0.04 -19.31 26.33
C VAL A 3 -0.99 -19.83 25.23
N GLN A 4 -2.10 -20.44 25.63
CA GLN A 4 -3.11 -20.94 24.68
C GLN A 4 -3.73 -19.77 23.91
N LEU A 5 -4.05 -18.67 24.60
CA LEU A 5 -4.61 -17.46 24.00
C LEU A 5 -3.64 -16.83 22.98
N LEU A 6 -2.33 -16.91 23.25
CA LEU A 6 -1.28 -16.45 22.34
C LEU A 6 -1.24 -17.31 21.07
N ILE A 7 -1.31 -18.63 21.22
CA ILE A 7 -1.36 -19.58 20.09
C ILE A 7 -2.61 -19.32 19.23
N GLU A 8 -3.79 -19.20 19.84
CA GLU A 8 -5.03 -18.90 19.11
C GLU A 8 -4.96 -17.55 18.38
N SER A 9 -4.35 -16.53 19.01
CA SER A 9 -4.13 -15.22 18.38
C SER A 9 -3.18 -15.32 17.19
N MET A 10 -2.12 -16.12 17.30
CA MET A 10 -1.17 -16.37 16.20
C MET A 10 -1.81 -17.14 15.05
N GLU A 11 -2.58 -18.19 15.32
CA GLU A 11 -3.30 -18.94 14.29
C GLU A 11 -4.31 -18.06 13.55
N LYS A 12 -5.01 -17.19 14.30
CA LYS A 12 -5.94 -16.23 13.70
C LYS A 12 -5.22 -15.19 12.84
N LEU A 13 -4.07 -14.69 13.29
CA LEU A 13 -3.22 -13.80 12.48
C LEU A 13 -2.78 -14.49 11.20
N LEU A 14 -2.31 -15.74 11.27
CA LEU A 14 -1.92 -16.52 10.10
C LEU A 14 -3.05 -16.59 9.07
N ARG A 15 -4.27 -16.99 9.50
CA ARG A 15 -5.43 -17.07 8.60
C ARG A 15 -5.80 -15.72 7.98
N LEU A 16 -5.72 -14.64 8.76
CA LEU A 16 -6.01 -13.30 8.25
C LEU A 16 -4.97 -12.84 7.23
N HIS A 17 -3.69 -13.17 7.44
CA HIS A 17 -2.63 -12.88 6.48
C HIS A 17 -2.74 -13.73 5.20
N GLU A 18 -3.13 -15.01 5.31
CA GLU A 18 -3.43 -15.85 4.14
C GLU A 18 -4.60 -15.30 3.32
N GLN A 19 -5.67 -14.85 3.99
CA GLN A 19 -6.80 -14.19 3.30
C GLN A 19 -6.36 -12.90 2.61
N LEU A 20 -5.53 -12.10 3.27
CA LEU A 20 -5.00 -10.87 2.69
C LEU A 20 -4.08 -11.16 1.49
N HIS A 21 -3.30 -12.24 1.54
CA HIS A 21 -2.49 -12.69 0.42
C HIS A 21 -3.34 -13.10 -0.79
N ASN A 22 -4.40 -13.88 -0.55
CA ASN A 22 -5.34 -14.24 -1.61
C ASN A 22 -6.03 -13.01 -2.22
N ALA A 23 -6.45 -12.06 -1.40
CA ALA A 23 -6.99 -10.79 -1.90
C ALA A 23 -5.95 -10.03 -2.74
N ALA A 24 -4.67 -10.01 -2.34
CA ALA A 24 -3.60 -9.38 -3.11
C ALA A 24 -3.37 -10.06 -4.47
N LEU A 25 -3.52 -11.38 -4.57
CA LEU A 25 -3.46 -12.13 -5.84
C LEU A 25 -4.67 -11.83 -6.74
N GLU A 26 -5.87 -11.80 -6.17
CA GLU A 26 -7.08 -11.40 -6.89
C GLU A 26 -6.98 -9.95 -7.41
N LYS A 27 -6.32 -9.06 -6.66
CA LYS A 27 -6.00 -7.70 -7.09
C LYS A 27 -5.11 -7.70 -8.32
N THR A 28 -4.09 -8.56 -8.37
CA THR A 28 -3.21 -8.71 -9.54
C THR A 28 -4.01 -9.10 -10.77
N GLU A 29 -4.95 -10.04 -10.63
CA GLU A 29 -5.81 -10.47 -11.74
C GLU A 29 -6.82 -9.40 -12.17
N ALA A 30 -7.41 -8.67 -11.21
CA ALA A 30 -8.30 -7.55 -11.50
C ALA A 30 -7.59 -6.39 -12.21
N LEU A 31 -6.34 -6.09 -11.83
CA LEU A 31 -5.50 -5.09 -12.49
C LEU A 31 -5.19 -5.47 -13.94
N LYS A 32 -4.84 -6.74 -14.20
CA LYS A 32 -4.63 -7.23 -15.59
C LYS A 32 -5.88 -7.09 -16.45
N LYS A 33 -7.07 -7.29 -15.88
CA LYS A 33 -8.36 -7.20 -16.57
C LYS A 33 -8.93 -5.78 -16.61
N ASN A 34 -8.27 -4.81 -15.98
CA ASN A 34 -8.71 -3.42 -15.81
C ASN A 34 -10.13 -3.29 -15.21
N ASP A 35 -10.51 -4.20 -14.30
CA ASP A 35 -11.85 -4.23 -13.70
C ASP A 35 -11.93 -3.35 -12.44
N ILE A 36 -12.26 -2.07 -12.66
CA ILE A 36 -12.36 -1.05 -11.62
C ILE A 36 -13.40 -1.41 -10.54
N LYS A 37 -14.49 -2.11 -10.90
CA LYS A 37 -15.54 -2.46 -9.93
C LYS A 37 -15.10 -3.56 -8.97
N SER A 38 -14.36 -4.53 -9.47
CA SER A 38 -13.77 -5.59 -8.64
C SER A 38 -12.67 -5.02 -7.74
N LEU A 39 -11.88 -4.07 -8.24
CA LEU A 39 -10.88 -3.35 -7.44
C LEU A 39 -11.47 -2.60 -6.24
N ASP A 40 -12.60 -1.88 -6.37
CA ASP A 40 -13.22 -1.17 -5.24
C ASP A 40 -13.73 -2.14 -4.16
N LYS A 41 -14.32 -3.27 -4.58
CA LYS A 41 -14.77 -4.31 -3.63
C LYS A 41 -13.59 -4.89 -2.85
N LEU A 42 -12.51 -5.19 -3.56
CA LEU A 42 -11.33 -5.82 -3.01
C LEU A 42 -10.58 -4.88 -2.06
N LEU A 43 -10.52 -3.58 -2.38
CA LEU A 43 -10.01 -2.54 -1.46
C LEU A 43 -10.79 -2.48 -0.13
N ARG A 44 -12.13 -2.57 -0.18
CA ARG A 44 -12.96 -2.59 1.04
C ARG A 44 -12.72 -3.85 1.87
N GLU A 45 -12.48 -4.97 1.21
CA GLU A 45 -12.17 -6.25 1.87
C GLU A 45 -10.78 -6.23 2.51
N GLU A 46 -9.76 -5.74 1.79
CA GLU A 46 -8.41 -5.48 2.33
C GLU A 46 -8.49 -4.60 3.59
N GLN A 47 -9.25 -3.51 3.56
CA GLN A 47 -9.39 -2.61 4.72
C GLN A 47 -10.00 -3.32 5.94
N LYS A 48 -10.98 -4.20 5.74
CA LYS A 48 -11.59 -5.01 6.82
C LYS A 48 -10.60 -6.02 7.39
N LEU A 49 -9.83 -6.68 6.52
CA LEU A 49 -8.80 -7.64 6.91
C LEU A 49 -7.70 -6.94 7.72
N VAL A 50 -7.19 -5.80 7.26
CA VAL A 50 -6.19 -4.98 7.98
C VAL A 50 -6.71 -4.57 9.36
N THR A 51 -7.96 -4.11 9.45
CA THR A 51 -8.56 -3.75 10.74
C THR A 51 -8.66 -4.96 11.68
N SER A 52 -9.01 -6.13 11.14
CA SER A 52 -9.10 -7.38 11.90
C SER A 52 -7.72 -7.87 12.38
N ILE A 53 -6.69 -7.69 11.55
CA ILE A 53 -5.29 -7.96 11.91
C ILE A 53 -4.88 -7.04 13.05
N GLN A 54 -5.16 -5.73 12.96
CA GLN A 54 -4.84 -4.76 14.01
C GLN A 54 -5.45 -5.14 15.37
N ILE A 55 -6.73 -5.54 15.38
CA ILE A 55 -7.43 -5.97 16.60
C ILE A 55 -6.81 -7.24 17.16
N THR A 56 -6.48 -8.21 16.30
CA THR A 56 -5.91 -9.50 16.72
C THR A 56 -4.48 -9.32 17.23
N GLU A 57 -3.70 -8.45 16.61
CA GLU A 57 -2.35 -8.10 17.06
C GLU A 57 -2.39 -7.37 18.42
N ASN A 58 -3.38 -6.50 18.64
CA ASN A 58 -3.56 -5.88 19.95
C ASN A 58 -3.86 -6.92 21.03
N LYS A 59 -4.71 -7.93 20.73
CA LYS A 59 -4.95 -9.06 21.65
C LYS A 59 -3.68 -9.85 21.92
N ARG A 60 -2.86 -10.09 20.89
CA ARG A 60 -1.55 -10.74 21.04
C ARG A 60 -0.62 -9.95 21.97
N GLN A 61 -0.56 -8.62 21.82
CA GLN A 61 0.23 -7.74 22.68
C GLN A 61 -0.27 -7.75 24.12
N GLN A 62 -1.59 -7.73 24.34
CA GLN A 62 -2.18 -7.85 25.68
C GLN A 62 -1.84 -9.21 26.32
N ALA A 63 -1.97 -10.31 25.58
CA ALA A 63 -1.59 -11.64 26.07
C ALA A 63 -0.10 -11.72 26.43
N THR A 64 0.75 -11.06 25.65
CA THR A 64 2.20 -10.96 25.88
C THR A 64 2.53 -10.14 27.13
N ALA A 65 1.87 -8.99 27.32
CA ALA A 65 2.05 -8.15 28.49
C ALA A 65 1.68 -8.89 29.79
N ILE A 66 0.62 -9.70 29.77
CA ILE A 66 0.22 -10.54 30.90
C ILE A 66 1.30 -11.60 31.21
N LEU A 67 1.98 -12.13 30.19
CA LEU A 67 3.04 -13.14 30.36
C LEU A 67 4.36 -12.56 30.84
N THR A 68 4.68 -11.32 30.44
CA THR A 68 6.02 -10.73 30.60
C THR A 68 6.06 -9.62 31.66
N ASN A 69 5.08 -9.59 32.56
CA ASN A 69 5.00 -8.58 33.63
C ASN A 69 4.92 -7.12 33.10
N ASP A 70 3.99 -6.90 32.15
CA ASP A 70 3.66 -5.62 31.50
C ASP A 70 4.66 -5.11 30.44
N ASP A 71 5.60 -5.96 30.02
CA ASP A 71 6.47 -5.63 28.90
C ASP A 71 5.78 -5.87 27.55
N LYS A 72 5.03 -4.86 27.09
CA LYS A 72 4.27 -4.88 25.82
C LYS A 72 5.16 -5.03 24.56
N THR A 73 6.46 -4.82 24.72
CA THR A 73 7.46 -4.90 23.65
C THR A 73 8.09 -6.29 23.52
N ALA A 74 7.77 -7.21 24.44
CA ALA A 74 8.37 -8.53 24.42
C ALA A 74 8.07 -9.25 23.09
N THR A 75 9.14 -9.65 22.41
CA THR A 75 9.02 -10.27 21.10
C THR A 75 8.60 -11.72 21.27
N ILE A 76 7.86 -12.28 20.32
CA ILE A 76 7.43 -13.69 20.34
C ILE A 76 8.62 -14.63 20.53
N SER A 77 9.79 -14.28 19.98
CA SER A 77 11.04 -15.00 20.18
C SER A 77 11.50 -15.08 21.65
N GLN A 78 11.26 -14.03 22.45
CA GLN A 78 11.60 -14.02 23.89
C GLN A 78 10.61 -14.89 24.68
N ILE A 79 9.33 -14.88 24.32
CA ILE A 79 8.31 -15.74 24.92
C ILE A 79 8.60 -17.21 24.61
N ILE A 80 9.01 -17.53 23.39
CA ILE A 80 9.44 -18.88 22.96
C ILE A 80 10.68 -19.36 23.74
N GLN A 81 11.59 -18.45 24.12
CA GLN A 81 12.76 -18.81 24.94
C GLN A 81 12.39 -19.10 26.40
N GLN A 82 11.35 -18.46 26.93
CA GLN A 82 10.85 -18.68 28.29
C GLN A 82 9.86 -19.86 28.40
N LEU A 83 9.38 -20.38 27.27
CA LEU A 83 8.46 -21.51 27.20
C LEU A 83 9.22 -22.83 27.02
N GLU A 84 8.82 -23.83 27.79
CA GLU A 84 9.30 -25.21 27.67
C GLU A 84 8.15 -26.15 27.26
N GLY A 85 8.47 -27.19 26.48
CA GLY A 85 7.51 -28.23 26.07
C GLY A 85 6.83 -28.01 24.70
N PRO A 86 5.77 -28.76 24.37
CA PRO A 86 5.18 -28.85 23.02
C PRO A 86 4.58 -27.53 22.50
N ASN A 87 4.26 -26.60 23.40
CA ASN A 87 3.77 -25.28 23.03
C ASN A 87 4.85 -24.43 22.33
N LYS A 88 6.13 -24.64 22.67
CA LYS A 88 7.27 -23.96 22.05
C LYS A 88 7.38 -24.29 20.57
N ASP A 89 7.33 -25.58 20.25
CA ASP A 89 7.43 -26.08 18.88
C ASP A 89 6.27 -25.56 18.02
N THR A 90 5.06 -25.57 18.58
CA THR A 90 3.86 -25.06 17.91
C THR A 90 3.98 -23.57 17.59
N LEU A 91 4.42 -22.76 18.55
CA LEU A 91 4.65 -21.31 18.36
C LEU A 91 5.77 -21.03 17.36
N SER A 92 6.85 -21.81 17.38
CA SER A 92 7.96 -21.67 16.43
C SER A 92 7.50 -21.97 15.00
N ILE A 93 6.72 -23.05 14.80
CA ILE A 93 6.15 -23.39 13.50
C ILE A 93 5.20 -22.27 13.01
N LEU A 94 4.34 -21.76 13.88
CA LEU A 94 3.42 -20.66 13.54
C LEU A 94 4.18 -19.37 13.19
N GLN A 95 5.24 -19.04 13.91
CA GLN A 95 6.09 -17.88 13.63
C GLN A 95 6.73 -17.99 12.25
N VAL A 96 7.31 -19.14 11.90
CA VAL A 96 7.93 -19.36 10.58
C VAL A 96 6.88 -19.26 9.48
N LYS A 97 5.73 -19.91 9.65
CA LYS A 97 4.63 -19.82 8.67
C LYS A 97 4.15 -18.39 8.46
N LEU A 98 3.94 -17.65 9.55
CA LEU A 98 3.50 -16.26 9.47
C LEU A 98 4.54 -15.38 8.77
N SER A 99 5.83 -15.58 9.08
CA SER A 99 6.92 -14.86 8.41
C SER A 99 6.95 -15.13 6.90
N ASN A 100 6.74 -16.38 6.48
CA ASN A 100 6.69 -16.74 5.07
C ASN A 100 5.51 -16.07 4.35
N VAL A 101 4.30 -16.16 4.92
CA VAL A 101 3.10 -15.54 4.33
C VAL A 101 3.25 -14.02 4.26
N ILE A 102 3.86 -13.38 5.25
CA ILE A 102 4.14 -11.93 5.21
C ILE A 102 5.12 -11.59 4.09
N SER A 103 6.16 -12.41 3.88
CA SER A 103 7.13 -12.21 2.79
C SER A 103 6.45 -12.31 1.42
N GLU A 104 5.64 -13.37 1.20
CA GLU A 104 4.88 -13.55 -0.04
C GLU A 104 3.89 -12.41 -0.29
N LEU A 105 3.22 -11.94 0.77
CA LEU A 105 2.33 -10.79 0.70
C LEU A 105 3.08 -9.50 0.31
N GLN A 106 4.28 -9.29 0.86
CA GLN A 106 5.11 -8.13 0.50
C GLN A 106 5.49 -8.17 -0.98
N GLU A 107 5.96 -9.32 -1.48
CA GLU A 107 6.30 -9.51 -2.89
C GLU A 107 5.10 -9.22 -3.80
N THR A 108 3.93 -9.78 -3.46
CA THR A 108 2.68 -9.57 -4.23
C THR A 108 2.24 -8.09 -4.21
N ASN A 109 2.40 -7.41 -3.07
CA ASN A 109 2.10 -5.98 -2.97
C ASN A 109 3.05 -5.15 -3.83
N THR A 110 4.35 -5.42 -3.78
CA THR A 110 5.35 -4.75 -4.63
C THR A 110 5.04 -4.96 -6.12
N LEU A 111 4.67 -6.18 -6.52
CA LEU A 111 4.27 -6.46 -7.90
C LEU A 111 3.03 -5.65 -8.31
N ASN A 112 2.02 -5.57 -7.44
CA ASN A 112 0.81 -4.77 -7.69
C ASN A 112 1.12 -3.27 -7.83
N GLN A 113 2.04 -2.75 -7.02
CA GLN A 113 2.50 -1.36 -7.13
C GLN A 113 3.22 -1.11 -8.47
N GLN A 114 4.07 -2.04 -8.92
CA GLN A 114 4.76 -1.94 -10.21
C GLN A 114 3.76 -1.99 -11.38
N LEU A 115 2.79 -2.90 -11.36
CA LEU A 115 1.75 -2.99 -12.39
C LEU A 115 0.95 -1.68 -12.52
N LEU A 116 0.61 -1.06 -11.39
CA LEU A 116 -0.06 0.24 -11.36
C LEU A 116 0.82 1.35 -11.94
N GLN A 117 2.11 1.39 -11.59
CA GLN A 117 3.04 2.37 -12.16
C GLN A 117 3.19 2.20 -13.67
N TYR A 118 3.33 0.97 -14.16
CA TYR A 118 3.40 0.70 -15.60
C TYR A 118 2.12 1.10 -16.32
N SER A 119 0.96 0.85 -15.72
CA SER A 119 -0.33 1.27 -16.29
C SER A 119 -0.43 2.79 -16.40
N LEU A 120 -0.01 3.53 -15.37
CA LEU A 120 0.04 4.99 -15.39
C LEU A 120 1.05 5.53 -16.41
N GLN A 121 2.24 4.93 -16.50
CA GLN A 121 3.25 5.35 -17.47
C GLN A 121 2.81 5.08 -18.91
N PHE A 122 2.13 3.96 -19.15
CA PHE A 122 1.51 3.66 -20.44
C PHE A 122 0.44 4.69 -20.79
N ILE A 123 -0.45 5.05 -19.86
CA ILE A 123 -1.46 6.08 -20.08
C ILE A 123 -0.81 7.42 -20.40
N ASN A 124 0.20 7.85 -19.64
CA ASN A 124 0.92 9.11 -19.87
C ASN A 124 1.59 9.12 -21.25
N LEU A 125 2.27 8.04 -21.64
CA LEU A 125 2.91 7.95 -22.96
C LEU A 125 1.89 8.01 -24.11
N ASN A 126 0.72 7.38 -23.95
CA ASN A 126 -0.35 7.50 -24.94
C ASN A 126 -0.97 8.90 -24.98
N LEU A 127 -1.10 9.57 -23.82
CA LEU A 127 -1.56 10.96 -23.76
C LEU A 127 -0.56 11.92 -24.41
N ASP A 128 0.75 11.70 -24.22
CA ASP A 128 1.81 12.49 -24.86
C ASP A 128 1.80 12.30 -26.38
N LEU A 129 1.54 11.09 -26.87
CA LEU A 129 1.40 10.80 -28.31
C LEU A 129 0.13 11.41 -28.92
N LEU A 130 -0.95 11.54 -28.15
CA LEU A 130 -2.21 12.16 -28.57
C LEU A 130 -2.23 13.67 -28.35
N SER A 131 -1.26 14.21 -27.61
CA SER A 131 -1.15 15.63 -27.38
C SER A 131 -0.69 16.29 -28.68
N PRO A 132 -1.44 17.27 -29.21
CA PRO A 132 -1.00 18.00 -30.39
C PRO A 132 0.34 18.66 -30.08
N GLU A 133 1.34 18.38 -30.93
CA GLU A 133 2.61 19.09 -30.91
C GLU A 133 2.28 20.59 -30.93
N PRO A 134 2.79 21.41 -29.99
CA PRO A 134 2.45 22.83 -29.96
C PRO A 134 2.82 23.40 -31.32
N GLU A 135 1.82 23.87 -32.07
CA GLU A 135 2.05 24.42 -33.40
C GLU A 135 3.17 25.45 -33.30
N LEU A 136 4.32 25.13 -33.90
CA LEU A 136 5.41 26.07 -34.07
C LEU A 136 4.80 27.33 -34.69
N PRO A 137 5.05 28.53 -34.14
CA PRO A 137 4.42 29.73 -34.64
C PRO A 137 4.80 29.88 -36.11
N ASN A 138 3.84 29.58 -36.97
CA ASN A 138 4.00 29.66 -38.41
C ASN A 138 4.30 31.13 -38.69
N TYR A 139 5.51 31.41 -39.15
CA TYR A 139 5.96 32.74 -39.55
C TYR A 139 5.12 33.19 -40.75
N THR A 140 3.91 33.71 -40.53
CA THR A 140 3.19 34.50 -41.52
C THR A 140 3.69 35.93 -41.41
N LYS A 141 4.79 36.15 -42.10
CA LYS A 141 5.28 37.49 -42.45
C LYS A 141 4.28 38.09 -43.45
N SER A 142 3.23 38.75 -42.97
CA SER A 142 2.40 39.64 -43.79
C SER A 142 2.43 41.05 -43.19
N GLN A 143 3.30 41.83 -43.82
CA GLN A 143 3.42 43.27 -43.77
C GLN A 143 2.08 43.94 -44.14
N GLY A 144 1.56 44.85 -43.30
CA GLY A 144 0.48 45.77 -43.71
C GLY A 144 -0.55 46.08 -42.62
N GLU A 145 -0.35 47.24 -41.99
CA GLU A 145 -1.40 48.17 -41.54
C GLU A 145 -2.19 47.90 -40.23
N ALA A 146 -1.82 48.71 -39.22
CA ALA A 146 -2.70 49.49 -38.36
C ALA A 146 -3.78 48.78 -37.53
N SER A 147 -3.46 48.55 -36.25
CA SER A 147 -4.35 49.00 -35.18
C SER A 147 -3.55 49.28 -33.92
N GLU A 148 -3.24 50.57 -33.72
CA GLU A 148 -2.96 51.13 -32.41
C GLU A 148 -4.19 50.89 -31.53
N ASN A 149 -4.14 49.89 -30.66
CA ASN A 149 -4.96 49.89 -29.46
C ASN A 149 -4.22 49.20 -28.32
N ALA A 150 -3.56 50.06 -27.54
CA ALA A 150 -3.44 49.98 -26.10
C ALA A 150 -3.04 48.63 -25.51
N LEU A 151 -1.73 48.37 -25.58
CA LEU A 151 -0.99 47.58 -24.60
C LEU A 151 -1.04 48.29 -23.23
N THR A 152 -2.14 48.14 -22.47
CA THR A 152 -2.20 48.53 -21.05
C THR A 152 -2.00 47.30 -20.19
N GLY A 153 -0.79 47.12 -19.65
CA GLY A 153 -0.59 46.12 -18.60
C GLY A 153 0.82 45.62 -18.31
N ARG A 154 1.90 46.36 -18.63
CA ARG A 154 3.23 46.08 -18.06
C ARG A 154 3.91 47.38 -17.61
N SER A 155 3.98 47.59 -16.31
CA SER A 155 5.09 48.31 -15.64
C SER A 155 5.05 47.93 -14.15
N VAL A 156 5.68 46.84 -13.72
CA VAL A 156 7.02 46.79 -13.07
C VAL A 156 7.45 48.04 -12.30
N PHE A 157 7.70 47.81 -10.99
CA PHE A 157 8.59 48.56 -10.09
C PHE A 157 8.19 49.99 -9.72
N ASP A 158 7.85 50.20 -8.44
CA ASP A 158 8.23 51.42 -7.74
C ASP A 158 8.82 51.05 -6.36
N SER A 159 10.01 51.58 -6.11
CA SER A 159 10.89 51.31 -4.98
C SER A 159 11.04 52.59 -4.16
N LYS A 160 10.75 52.52 -2.86
CA LYS A 160 11.19 53.41 -1.76
C LYS A 160 11.42 54.91 -2.06
N ALA A 161 10.68 55.74 -1.32
CA ALA A 161 11.21 56.91 -0.62
C ALA A 161 10.53 57.02 0.75
#